data_AF-A0A1Y2C338-F1
#
_entry.id   AF-A0A1Y2C338-F1
#
_cell.length_a   1.000
_cell.length_b   1.000
_cell.length_c   1.000
_cell.angle_alpha   90.00
_cell.angle_beta   90.00
_cell.angle_gamma   90.00
#
_symmetry.space_group_name_H-M   'P 1'
#
loop_
_entity.id
_entity.type
_entity.pdbx_description
1 polymer ?
#
loop_
_entity_poly.entity_id
_entity_poly.type
_entity_poly.pdbx_seq_one_letter_code
_entity_poly.pdbx_strand_id
1 'polypeptide(L)'
;MQYKSGQKCIKIPDVNGNEIEYIIDMCSRSDIERGKCIGVRYCNKDSECLYNECVIRPNLSEQYGRPTGFCTFTNNTEISHCDVIYSPTRWFKSYSGYMYCGKGFEISYETNLECSSQSCSNGKCSWQYDNGPREGEGLTYGVVYLGIIVIIGIIISCICCCCIAFKNRKRNKMLYLE
;
A
#
# COMPACT_ATOMS: atom_id res chain seq x y z
N MET A 1 8.50 -6.08 0.01
CA MET A 1 9.21 -5.21 -0.95
C MET A 1 10.63 -5.73 -1.09
N GLN A 2 11.08 -6.10 -2.30
CA GLN A 2 12.47 -6.53 -2.51
C GLN A 2 13.36 -5.30 -2.67
N TYR A 3 14.31 -5.10 -1.75
CA TYR A 3 15.35 -4.08 -1.88
C TYR A 3 16.26 -4.43 -3.05
N LYS A 4 16.39 -3.54 -4.03
CA LYS A 4 17.45 -3.63 -5.04
C LYS A 4 18.73 -3.07 -4.42
N SER A 5 19.80 -3.86 -4.45
CA SER A 5 21.14 -3.40 -4.03
C SER A 5 21.54 -2.13 -4.81
N GLY A 6 21.94 -1.07 -4.10
CA GLY A 6 22.32 0.23 -4.67
C GLY A 6 21.19 1.28 -4.76
N GLN A 7 19.99 0.98 -4.27
CA GLN A 7 18.90 1.94 -4.24
C GLN A 7 19.08 2.95 -3.09
N LYS A 8 19.09 4.26 -3.43
CA LYS A 8 19.31 5.37 -2.47
C LYS A 8 18.03 6.03 -1.97
N CYS A 9 16.92 5.79 -2.68
CA CYS A 9 15.60 6.32 -2.34
C CYS A 9 14.51 5.29 -2.56
N ILE A 10 13.46 5.38 -1.75
CA ILE A 10 12.26 4.56 -1.85
C ILE A 10 11.06 5.47 -2.06
N LYS A 11 10.09 5.01 -2.84
CA LYS A 11 8.80 5.69 -2.98
C LYS A 11 7.76 4.93 -2.19
N ILE A 12 7.03 5.65 -1.35
CA ILE A 12 6.04 5.08 -0.44
C ILE A 12 4.76 5.90 -0.57
N PRO A 13 3.61 5.28 -0.87
CA PRO A 13 2.34 5.99 -0.91
C PRO A 13 1.94 6.46 0.50
N ASP A 14 1.50 7.72 0.59
CA ASP A 14 0.90 8.29 1.79
C ASP A 14 -0.52 7.76 2.03
N VAL A 15 -1.14 8.18 3.13
CA VAL A 15 -2.52 7.82 3.49
C VAL A 15 -3.57 8.22 2.44
N ASN A 16 -3.24 9.17 1.55
CA ASN A 16 -4.08 9.62 0.45
C ASN A 16 -3.74 8.93 -0.88
N GLY A 17 -2.73 8.04 -0.89
CA GLY A 17 -2.23 7.36 -2.09
C GLY A 17 -1.24 8.16 -2.93
N ASN A 18 -0.73 9.29 -2.44
CA ASN A 18 0.31 10.07 -3.13
C ASN A 18 1.68 9.42 -2.91
N GLU A 19 2.45 9.21 -3.98
CA GLU A 19 3.83 8.72 -3.85
C GLU A 19 4.75 9.77 -3.24
N ILE A 20 5.29 9.49 -2.04
CA ILE A 20 6.34 10.29 -1.40
C ILE A 20 7.69 9.57 -1.57
N GLU A 21 8.70 10.29 -2.05
CA GLU A 21 10.07 9.80 -2.14
C GLU A 21 10.83 10.09 -0.84
N TYR A 22 11.37 9.03 -0.22
CA TYR A 22 12.22 9.09 0.97
C TYR A 22 13.64 8.64 0.64
N ILE A 23 14.62 9.31 1.24
CA ILE A 23 16.04 8.94 1.21
C ILE A 23 16.25 7.78 2.20
N ILE A 24 16.78 6.67 1.68
CA ILE A 24 17.16 5.48 2.44
C ILE A 24 18.68 5.31 2.55
N ASP A 25 19.42 6.19 1.89
CA ASP A 25 20.87 6.26 2.03
C ASP A 25 21.20 6.95 3.34
N MET A 26 21.68 6.17 4.32
CA MET A 26 21.87 6.63 5.69
C MET A 26 23.34 6.59 6.06
N CYS A 27 23.74 7.52 6.92
CA CYS A 27 25.07 7.55 7.49
C CYS A 27 24.98 7.55 9.02
N SER A 28 25.86 6.79 9.67
CA SER A 28 25.94 6.79 11.13
C SER A 28 26.40 8.15 11.63
N ARG A 29 25.93 8.59 12.81
CA ARG A 29 26.41 9.85 13.41
C ARG A 29 27.93 9.90 13.53
N SER A 30 28.56 8.79 13.93
CA SER A 30 30.02 8.69 14.01
C SER A 30 30.72 8.89 12.67
N ASP A 31 30.12 8.43 11.57
CA ASP A 31 30.70 8.62 10.23
C ASP A 31 30.43 10.02 9.68
N ILE A 32 29.29 10.63 10.02
CA ILE A 32 28.99 12.04 9.72
C ILE A 32 30.02 12.95 10.38
N GLU A 33 30.30 12.71 11.67
CA GLU A 33 31.30 13.47 12.42
C GLU A 33 32.70 13.33 11.82
N ARG A 34 33.07 12.10 11.43
CA ARG A 34 34.36 11.78 10.80
C ARG A 34 34.45 12.14 9.31
N GLY A 35 33.37 12.63 8.70
CA GLY A 35 33.33 12.95 7.27
C GLY A 35 33.46 11.74 6.34
N LYS A 36 33.05 10.55 6.80
CA LYS A 36 33.17 9.27 6.09
C LYS A 36 31.94 8.89 5.25
N CYS A 37 30.91 9.74 5.21
CA CYS A 37 29.72 9.53 4.41
C CYS A 37 30.01 9.80 2.92
N ILE A 38 30.52 8.80 2.21
CA ILE A 38 30.89 8.93 0.79
C ILE A 38 29.76 8.40 -0.09
N GLY A 39 29.38 9.17 -1.11
CA GLY A 39 28.43 8.72 -2.12
C GLY A 39 26.98 8.65 -1.67
N VAL A 40 26.66 9.13 -0.46
CA VAL A 40 25.28 9.18 0.05
C VAL A 40 24.50 10.35 -0.54
N ARG A 41 23.17 10.21 -0.70
CA ARG A 41 22.30 11.32 -1.10
C ARG A 41 22.10 12.29 0.07
N TYR A 42 22.18 13.59 -0.22
CA TYR A 42 21.97 14.63 0.79
C TYR A 42 20.49 14.90 1.03
N CYS A 43 20.16 15.24 2.26
CA CYS A 43 18.86 15.76 2.68
C CYS A 43 18.94 17.27 2.96
N ASN A 44 17.82 17.97 2.80
CA ASN A 44 17.72 19.39 3.16
C ASN A 44 16.83 19.64 4.38
N LYS A 45 16.02 18.64 4.75
CA LYS A 45 15.10 18.67 5.88
C LYS A 45 14.81 17.25 6.35
N ASP A 46 14.35 17.12 7.59
CA ASP A 46 14.07 15.84 8.23
C ASP A 46 13.10 14.97 7.43
N SER A 47 12.02 15.57 6.91
CA SER A 47 10.95 14.85 6.20
C SER A 47 11.40 14.18 4.88
N GLU A 48 12.60 14.47 4.39
CA GLU A 48 13.17 13.79 3.21
C GLU A 48 13.83 12.45 3.59
N CYS A 49 14.18 12.26 4.85
CA CYS A 49 14.79 11.04 5.37
C CYS A 49 13.73 10.04 5.82
N LEU A 50 13.97 8.76 5.59
CA LEU A 50 13.05 7.71 6.05
C LEU A 50 12.82 7.75 7.58
N TYR A 51 13.87 8.03 8.36
CA TYR A 51 13.82 8.12 9.83
C TYR A 51 13.49 9.53 10.33
N ASN A 52 13.10 10.45 9.44
CA ASN A 52 12.77 11.83 9.78
C ASN A 52 13.89 12.54 10.59
N GLU A 53 15.15 12.27 10.24
CA GLU A 53 16.30 12.94 10.84
C GLU A 53 17.37 13.24 9.78
N CYS A 54 17.60 14.53 9.57
CA CYS A 54 18.60 15.07 8.67
C CYS A 54 19.64 15.88 9.45
N VAL A 55 20.87 15.37 9.52
CA VAL A 55 21.98 16.07 10.20
C VAL A 55 22.60 17.07 9.23
N ILE A 56 22.15 18.32 9.33
CA ILE A 56 22.67 19.44 8.53
C ILE A 56 24.11 19.76 8.92
N ARG A 57 24.97 19.90 7.91
CA ARG A 57 26.38 20.27 8.08
C ARG A 57 26.59 21.70 7.57
N PRO A 58 27.14 22.61 8.39
CA PRO A 58 27.38 24.00 7.98
C PRO A 58 28.26 24.11 6.74
N ASN A 59 29.38 23.38 6.70
CA ASN A 59 30.32 23.41 5.58
C ASN A 59 29.68 22.97 4.25
N LEU A 60 28.81 21.95 4.30
CA LEU A 60 28.04 21.52 3.11
C LEU A 60 26.99 22.56 2.74
N SER A 61 26.32 23.13 3.74
CA SER A 61 25.26 24.11 3.51
C SER A 61 25.80 25.40 2.86
N GLU A 62 26.99 25.82 3.27
CA GLU A 62 27.72 26.94 2.65
C GLU A 62 28.12 26.61 1.21
N GLN A 63 28.68 25.42 0.97
CA GLN A 63 29.09 24.98 -0.36
C GLN A 63 27.93 24.92 -1.36
N TYR A 64 26.75 24.48 -0.92
CA TYR A 64 25.58 24.28 -1.78
C TYR A 64 24.55 25.42 -1.71
N GLY A 65 24.78 26.45 -0.87
CA GLY A 65 23.88 27.59 -0.72
C GLY A 65 22.49 27.26 -0.17
N ARG A 66 22.33 26.10 0.47
CA ARG A 66 21.07 25.61 1.06
C ARG A 66 21.34 24.67 2.22
N PRO A 67 20.41 24.48 3.17
CA PRO A 67 20.55 23.48 4.22
C PRO A 67 20.84 22.11 3.59
N THR A 68 22.01 21.56 3.87
CA THR A 68 22.48 20.30 3.27
C THR A 68 23.07 19.41 4.35
N GLY A 69 22.60 18.17 4.42
CA GLY A 69 22.95 17.22 5.46
C GLY A 69 22.86 15.78 5.03
N PHE A 70 23.01 14.89 6.01
CA PHE A 70 22.94 13.44 5.83
C PHE A 70 21.80 12.85 6.66
N CYS A 71 21.07 11.91 6.07
CA CYS A 71 20.08 11.13 6.81
C CYS A 71 20.78 10.21 7.81
N THR A 72 20.26 10.11 9.03
CA THR A 72 20.80 9.23 10.06
C THR A 72 19.69 8.46 10.77
N PHE A 73 20.08 7.46 11.54
CA PHE A 73 19.16 6.72 12.40
C PHE A 73 18.92 7.52 13.68
N THR A 74 17.66 7.67 14.07
CA THR A 74 17.31 8.31 15.33
C THR A 74 17.56 7.35 16.49
N ASN A 75 18.41 7.74 17.45
CA ASN A 75 18.67 6.94 18.66
C ASN A 75 17.43 6.75 19.56
N ASN A 76 16.36 7.52 19.32
CA ASN A 76 15.10 7.49 20.07
C ASN A 76 14.00 6.65 19.42
N THR A 77 14.24 6.01 18.26
CA THR A 77 13.24 5.09 17.72
C THR A 77 13.37 3.77 18.45
N GLU A 78 12.54 3.57 19.48
CA GLU A 78 12.03 2.24 19.82
C GLU A 78 11.75 1.52 18.51
N ILE A 79 12.46 0.41 18.29
CA ILE A 79 12.49 -0.42 17.08
C ILE A 79 11.26 -0.16 16.20
N SER A 80 11.41 0.77 15.25
CA SER A 80 10.36 1.15 14.33
C SER A 80 10.31 0.06 13.27
N HIS A 81 9.46 -0.93 13.50
CA HIS A 81 9.07 -1.85 12.45
C HIS A 81 8.12 -1.11 11.52
N CYS A 82 8.26 -1.27 10.20
CA CYS A 82 7.35 -0.66 9.24
C CYS A 82 6.69 -1.78 8.46
N ASP A 83 5.37 -1.85 8.55
CA ASP A 83 4.55 -2.82 7.84
C ASP A 83 3.70 -2.11 6.79
N VAL A 84 3.36 -2.85 5.74
CA VAL A 84 2.35 -2.38 4.78
C VAL A 84 0.99 -2.78 5.32
N ILE A 85 0.20 -1.79 5.72
CA ILE A 85 -1.19 -1.98 6.13
C ILE A 85 -2.04 -2.14 4.89
N TYR A 86 -2.44 -3.37 4.63
CA TYR A 86 -3.34 -3.66 3.53
C TYR A 86 -4.79 -3.33 3.92
N SER A 87 -5.46 -2.63 3.02
CA SER A 87 -6.89 -2.35 3.09
C SER A 87 -7.60 -3.08 1.96
N PRO A 88 -8.66 -3.87 2.26
CA PRO A 88 -9.45 -4.52 1.22
C PRO A 88 -10.11 -3.43 0.36
N THR A 89 -9.80 -3.45 -0.94
CA THR A 89 -10.43 -2.55 -1.90
C THR A 89 -11.80 -3.12 -2.29
N ARG A 90 -12.80 -2.24 -2.41
CA ARG A 90 -14.09 -2.61 -2.99
C ARG A 90 -13.94 -2.72 -4.51
N TRP A 91 -14.35 -3.87 -5.05
CA TRP A 91 -14.68 -4.15 -6.45
C TRP A 91 -13.59 -3.78 -7.48
N PHE A 92 -13.02 -4.81 -8.14
CA PHE A 92 -12.11 -4.71 -9.30
C PHE A 92 -10.78 -3.96 -9.13
N LYS A 93 -10.39 -3.54 -7.92
CA LYS A 93 -9.06 -2.97 -7.67
C LYS A 93 -8.16 -3.99 -6.98
N SER A 94 -6.88 -3.98 -7.32
CA SER A 94 -5.83 -4.66 -6.54
C SER A 94 -5.85 -4.14 -5.09
N TYR A 95 -5.39 -4.95 -4.14
CA TYR A 95 -5.21 -4.54 -2.75
C TYR A 95 -4.48 -3.19 -2.68
N SER A 96 -5.06 -2.23 -1.96
CA SER A 96 -4.38 -0.97 -1.65
C SER A 96 -3.74 -1.11 -0.28
N GLY A 97 -2.46 -0.77 -0.18
CA GLY A 97 -1.77 -0.71 1.11
C GLY A 97 -1.07 0.62 1.28
N TYR A 98 -1.00 1.10 2.51
CA TYR A 98 -0.13 2.21 2.90
C TYR A 98 0.90 1.68 3.90
N MET A 99 2.07 2.30 3.95
CA MET A 99 3.08 1.91 4.92
C MET A 99 2.78 2.59 6.26
N TYR A 100 2.84 1.82 7.33
CA TYR A 100 2.70 2.32 8.69
C TYR A 100 3.87 1.82 9.53
N CYS A 101 4.47 2.73 10.29
CA CYS A 101 5.60 2.43 11.15
C CYS A 101 5.18 2.55 12.61
N GLY A 102 5.65 1.62 13.42
CA GLY A 102 5.38 1.57 14.85
C GLY A 102 6.23 0.49 15.52
N LYS A 103 5.83 0.10 16.72
CA LYS A 103 6.42 -1.00 17.46
C LYS A 103 6.36 -2.29 16.67
N GLY A 104 7.44 -3.06 16.74
CA GLY A 104 7.56 -4.39 16.15
C GLY A 104 6.74 -5.45 16.87
N PHE A 105 6.69 -6.63 16.26
CA PHE A 105 6.02 -7.81 16.79
C PHE A 105 6.48 -8.14 18.23
N GLU A 106 5.55 -8.60 19.06
CA GLU A 106 5.74 -8.96 20.48
C GLU A 106 6.13 -7.82 21.44
N ILE A 107 6.19 -6.57 20.97
CA ILE A 107 6.41 -5.41 21.83
C ILE A 107 5.09 -5.00 22.50
N SER A 108 5.17 -4.61 23.77
CA SER A 108 4.03 -4.10 24.55
C SER A 108 3.52 -2.76 24.01
N TYR A 109 2.20 -2.61 23.95
CA TYR A 109 1.52 -1.40 23.46
C TYR A 109 0.50 -0.89 24.49
N GLU A 110 0.19 0.40 24.45
CA GLU A 110 -0.99 0.96 25.13
C GLU A 110 -2.16 1.12 24.15
N THR A 111 -1.86 1.41 22.87
CA THR A 111 -2.85 1.58 21.81
C THR A 111 -2.49 0.83 20.52
N ASN A 112 -3.50 0.46 19.72
CA ASN A 112 -3.29 -0.23 18.43
C ASN A 112 -2.48 0.60 17.43
N LEU A 113 -2.53 1.93 17.57
CA LEU A 113 -1.81 2.87 16.72
C LEU A 113 -0.30 2.86 17.01
N GLU A 114 0.14 2.33 18.14
CA GLU A 114 1.58 2.19 18.41
C GLU A 114 2.21 1.06 17.63
N CYS A 115 1.44 0.06 17.20
CA CYS A 115 1.98 -1.11 16.49
C CYS A 115 2.08 -0.86 15.00
N SER A 116 3.21 -1.27 14.41
CA SER A 116 3.48 -1.20 12.96
C SER A 116 2.42 -1.87 12.09
N SER A 117 1.82 -2.95 12.59
CA SER A 117 0.75 -3.71 11.96
C SER A 117 -0.66 -3.15 12.21
N GLN A 118 -0.78 -2.09 13.01
CA GLN A 118 -2.05 -1.59 13.59
C GLN A 118 -2.90 -2.68 14.25
N SER A 119 -2.26 -3.77 14.65
CA SER A 119 -2.88 -5.00 15.13
C SER A 119 -2.22 -5.43 16.43
N CYS A 120 -3.07 -5.82 17.36
CA CYS A 120 -2.75 -5.93 18.76
C CYS A 120 -3.44 -7.15 19.35
N SER A 121 -2.68 -8.01 20.03
CA SER A 121 -3.19 -9.23 20.65
C SER A 121 -2.47 -9.51 21.97
N ASN A 122 -3.23 -9.81 23.02
CA ASN A 122 -2.69 -10.13 24.35
C ASN A 122 -1.69 -9.09 24.91
N GLY A 123 -1.99 -7.79 24.73
CA GLY A 123 -1.12 -6.70 25.20
C GLY A 123 0.22 -6.56 24.46
N LYS A 124 0.41 -7.29 23.35
CA LYS A 124 1.56 -7.18 22.45
C LYS A 124 1.18 -6.94 20.99
N CYS A 125 2.04 -6.27 20.22
CA CYS A 125 1.83 -6.09 18.79
C CYS A 125 1.78 -7.44 18.08
N SER A 126 0.77 -7.65 17.22
CA SER A 126 0.56 -8.88 16.46
C SER A 126 0.72 -8.67 14.97
N TRP A 127 0.96 -9.74 14.21
CA TRP A 127 1.04 -9.66 12.75
C TRP A 127 -0.32 -9.34 12.11
N GLN A 128 -0.27 -8.71 10.94
CA GLN A 128 -1.45 -8.53 10.09
C GLN A 128 -1.66 -9.78 9.22
N TYR A 129 -2.26 -10.84 9.78
CA TYR A 129 -2.48 -12.11 9.07
C TYR A 129 -3.58 -12.04 7.99
N ASP A 130 -4.58 -11.16 8.14
CA ASP A 130 -5.84 -11.31 7.42
C ASP A 130 -6.06 -10.41 6.20
N ASN A 131 -5.25 -9.35 6.02
CA ASN A 131 -5.49 -8.36 4.97
C ASN A 131 -4.46 -8.36 3.84
N GLY A 132 -3.39 -9.14 3.95
CA GLY A 132 -2.37 -9.23 2.91
C GLY A 132 -2.91 -9.84 1.61
N PRO A 133 -2.44 -9.40 0.43
CA PRO A 133 -2.82 -10.01 -0.82
C PRO A 133 -2.41 -11.48 -0.84
N ARG A 134 -3.38 -12.40 -0.86
CA ARG A 134 -3.06 -13.80 -1.11
C ARG A 134 -2.69 -13.95 -2.59
N GLU A 135 -1.60 -14.65 -2.86
CA GLU A 135 -1.16 -14.91 -4.23
C GLU A 135 -2.30 -15.60 -5.00
N GLY A 136 -2.76 -14.95 -6.09
CA GLY A 136 -3.77 -15.52 -7.00
C GLY A 136 -5.20 -14.99 -6.89
N GLU A 137 -5.51 -14.06 -5.98
CA GLU A 137 -6.91 -13.62 -5.78
C GLU A 137 -7.48 -12.80 -6.95
N GLY A 138 -6.67 -11.94 -7.59
CA GLY A 138 -7.16 -11.06 -8.65
C GLY A 138 -7.72 -11.79 -9.88
N LEU A 139 -7.14 -12.94 -10.25
CA LEU A 139 -7.61 -13.71 -11.41
C LEU A 139 -8.87 -14.51 -11.08
N THR A 140 -8.93 -15.12 -9.89
CA THR A 140 -10.05 -15.98 -9.48
C THR A 140 -11.36 -15.21 -9.40
N TYR A 141 -11.36 -14.00 -8.82
CA TYR A 141 -12.57 -13.18 -8.75
C TYR A 141 -13.04 -12.69 -10.13
N GLY A 142 -12.10 -12.35 -11.02
CA GLY A 142 -12.43 -11.92 -12.38
C GLY A 142 -13.12 -13.01 -13.21
N VAL A 143 -12.62 -14.25 -13.14
CA VAL A 143 -13.20 -15.39 -13.86
C VAL A 143 -14.58 -15.76 -13.31
N VAL A 144 -14.75 -15.79 -11.99
CA VAL A 144 -16.05 -16.08 -11.36
C VAL A 144 -17.10 -15.03 -11.74
N TYR A 145 -16.73 -13.74 -11.73
CA TYR A 145 -17.65 -12.66 -12.05
C TYR A 145 -18.06 -12.64 -13.54
N LEU A 146 -17.12 -12.89 -14.46
CA LEU A 146 -17.44 -13.08 -15.88
C LEU A 146 -18.41 -14.25 -16.09
N GLY A 147 -18.20 -15.35 -15.36
CA GLY A 147 -19.13 -16.48 -15.35
C GLY A 147 -20.54 -16.08 -14.93
N ILE A 148 -20.68 -15.31 -13.85
CA ILE A 148 -21.97 -14.82 -13.35
C ILE A 148 -22.66 -13.90 -14.37
N ILE A 149 -21.93 -12.96 -15.01
CA ILE A 149 -22.49 -12.08 -16.04
C ILE A 149 -23.03 -12.90 -17.22
N VAL A 150 -22.26 -13.90 -17.68
CA VAL A 150 -22.67 -14.76 -18.80
C VAL A 150 -23.94 -15.54 -18.44
N ILE A 151 -24.02 -16.10 -17.24
CA ILE A 151 -25.22 -16.82 -16.75
C ILE A 151 -26.43 -15.89 -16.70
N ILE A 152 -26.29 -14.69 -16.14
CA ILE A 152 -27.37 -13.70 -16.09
C ILE A 152 -27.82 -13.31 -17.50
N GLY A 153 -26.87 -13.12 -18.44
CA GLY A 153 -27.17 -12.83 -19.84
C GLY A 153 -27.97 -13.95 -20.52
N ILE A 154 -27.63 -15.22 -20.27
CA ILE A 154 -28.38 -16.37 -20.78
C ILE A 154 -29.79 -16.42 -20.20
N ILE A 155 -29.96 -16.20 -18.90
CA ILE A 155 -31.28 -16.19 -18.24
C ILE A 155 -32.16 -15.09 -18.83
N ILE A 156 -31.64 -13.87 -18.99
CA ILE A 156 -32.38 -12.75 -19.58
C ILE A 156 -32.76 -13.08 -21.03
N SER A 157 -31.83 -13.62 -21.82
CA SER A 157 -32.11 -14.04 -23.20
C SER A 157 -33.23 -15.08 -23.28
N CYS A 158 -33.19 -16.10 -22.43
CA CYS A 158 -34.24 -17.12 -22.34
C CYS A 158 -35.60 -16.51 -21.96
N ILE A 159 -35.65 -15.61 -20.98
CA ILE A 159 -36.87 -14.91 -20.58
C ILE A 159 -37.43 -14.09 -21.75
N CYS A 160 -36.57 -13.31 -22.43
CA CYS A 160 -36.96 -12.52 -23.58
C CYS A 160 -37.52 -13.39 -24.72
N CYS A 161 -36.85 -14.50 -25.05
CA CYS A 161 -37.32 -15.45 -26.06
C CYS A 161 -38.69 -16.07 -25.68
N CYS A 162 -38.87 -16.47 -24.43
CA CYS A 162 -40.15 -16.99 -23.91
C CYS A 162 -41.26 -15.93 -23.97
N CYS A 163 -40.98 -14.67 -23.60
CA CYS A 163 -41.94 -13.57 -23.68
C CYS A 163 -42.36 -13.27 -25.13
N ILE A 164 -41.41 -13.27 -26.08
CA ILE A 164 -41.67 -13.05 -27.51
C ILE A 164 -42.51 -14.21 -28.08
N ALA A 165 -42.13 -15.46 -27.78
CA ALA A 165 -42.88 -16.64 -28.23
C ALA A 165 -44.32 -16.66 -27.68
N PHE A 166 -44.51 -16.27 -26.42
CA PHE A 166 -45.84 -16.16 -25.81
C PHE A 166 -46.69 -15.07 -26.48
N LYS A 167 -46.09 -13.90 -26.76
CA LYS A 167 -46.76 -12.80 -27.47
C LYS A 167 -47.19 -13.21 -28.88
N ASN A 168 -46.34 -13.94 -29.61
CA ASN A 168 -46.64 -14.43 -30.95
C ASN A 168 -47.75 -15.49 -30.95
N ARG A 169 -47.77 -16.42 -29.98
CA ARG A 169 -48.87 -17.39 -29.83
C ARG A 169 -50.22 -16.72 -29.55
N LYS A 170 -50.25 -15.67 -28.71
CA LYS A 170 -51.48 -14.93 -28.42
C LYS A 170 -52.02 -14.20 -29.65
N ARG A 171 -51.14 -13.60 -30.46
CA ARG A 171 -51.53 -12.89 -31.69
C ARG A 171 -52.09 -13.86 -32.75
N ASN A 172 -51.46 -15.01 -32.94
CA ASN A 172 -51.94 -16.01 -33.91
C ASN A 172 -53.29 -16.61 -33.50
N LYS A 173 -53.57 -16.82 -32.21
CA LYS A 173 -54.88 -17.31 -31.76
C LYS A 173 -56.04 -16.34 -32.04
N MET A 174 -55.80 -15.02 -32.06
CA MET A 174 -56.86 -14.05 -32.39
C MET A 174 -57.16 -14.00 -33.89
N LEU A 175 -56.20 -14.31 -34.77
CA LEU A 175 -56.37 -14.35 -36.23
C LEU A 175 -57.18 -15.57 -36.74
N TYR A 176 -57.44 -16.58 -35.91
CA TYR A 176 -58.27 -17.75 -36.27
C TYR A 176 -59.70 -17.66 -35.71
N LEU A 177 -60.08 -16.54 -35.09
CA LEU A 177 -61.40 -16.30 -34.48
C LEU A 177 -62.20 -15.18 -35.18
N GLU A 178 -61.68 -14.64 -36.29
CA GLU A 178 -62.40 -13.82 -37.29
C GLU A 178 -62.57 -14.64 -38.57
#